data_AF-A0A8X6PHQ4-F1
#
_entry.id   AF-A0A8X6PHQ4-F1
#
_cell.length_a   1.000
_cell.length_b   1.000
_cell.length_c   1.000
_cell.angle_alpha   90.00
_cell.angle_beta   90.00
_cell.angle_gamma   90.00
#
_symmetry.space_group_name_H-M   'P 1'
#
loop_
_entity.id
_entity.type
_entity.pdbx_description
1 polymer ?
#
loop_
_entity_poly.entity_id
_entity_poly.type
_entity_poly.pdbx_seq_one_letter_code
_entity_poly.pdbx_strand_id
1 'polypeptide(L)'
;MAAGCCGGKKEKQTYHFHPCCNGTIVHPYTCQPSIYRSGMVVCVEMCFFCFDVLYCYLNQYESPKTPNFPNENYPLFVTWKIGKDRKLRGCIGTFNSMNLASGLREYAVTSAFRDSRFSPITREEFSKLHVSVSILRHFEDGRDYLDWQIGIHGIRIEFNTEKGYKRTATYLPEVAPEQGWDQIQTIDSLLRKGGYKGVITNDVRKSIRLTRYQRPVVTAWDGTFWVFQFQSAVPPVFSRLLVSEALTHDDDTQQLQKLLTRASSSINIVFHSETADTAIA
;
A
#
# COMPACT_ATOMS: atom_id res chain seq x y z
N MET A 1 -2.44 -3.17 66.94
CA MET A 1 -3.46 -4.22 66.70
C MET A 1 -4.77 -3.52 66.33
N ALA A 2 -5.08 -3.43 65.04
CA ALA A 2 -6.31 -2.84 64.48
C ALA A 2 -6.46 -3.37 63.05
N ALA A 3 -7.61 -3.58 62.42
CA ALA A 3 -9.01 -3.73 62.82
C ALA A 3 -9.76 -4.17 61.53
N GLY A 4 -10.88 -4.90 61.68
CA GLY A 4 -12.15 -4.74 60.95
C GLY A 4 -12.23 -4.85 59.41
N CYS A 5 -13.10 -5.76 58.95
CA CYS A 5 -13.62 -5.90 57.59
C CYS A 5 -14.57 -4.76 57.16
N CYS A 6 -14.62 -4.46 55.84
CA CYS A 6 -15.84 -4.25 55.04
C CYS A 6 -15.51 -4.16 53.53
N GLY A 7 -16.40 -4.72 52.69
CA GLY A 7 -16.17 -4.96 51.26
C GLY A 7 -16.53 -3.82 50.30
N GLY A 8 -16.07 -3.97 49.05
CA GLY A 8 -16.46 -3.18 47.89
C GLY A 8 -16.15 -3.96 46.60
N LYS A 9 -17.19 -4.20 45.79
CA LYS A 9 -17.14 -4.91 44.50
C LYS A 9 -16.24 -4.18 43.49
N LYS A 10 -15.51 -4.91 42.66
CA LYS A 10 -15.35 -4.61 41.23
C LYS A 10 -14.94 -5.86 40.44
N GLU A 11 -15.53 -5.92 39.27
CA GLU A 11 -15.75 -7.08 38.42
C GLU A 11 -14.48 -7.57 37.70
N LYS A 12 -14.41 -8.89 37.49
CA LYS A 12 -13.36 -9.59 36.76
C LYS A 12 -13.39 -9.21 35.27
N GLN A 13 -12.24 -8.92 34.68
CA GLN A 13 -12.03 -9.15 33.24
C GLN A 13 -10.83 -10.05 33.02
N THR A 14 -11.17 -11.32 32.83
CA THR A 14 -10.32 -12.35 32.24
C THR A 14 -10.24 -12.08 30.74
N TYR A 15 -9.07 -11.75 30.22
CA TYR A 15 -8.87 -11.60 28.78
C TYR A 15 -8.87 -13.00 28.13
N HIS A 16 -10.02 -13.40 27.59
CA HIS A 16 -10.13 -14.51 26.67
C HIS A 16 -9.78 -14.03 25.25
N PHE A 17 -8.74 -14.61 24.67
CA PHE A 17 -8.50 -14.55 23.23
C PHE A 17 -9.57 -15.38 22.51
N HIS A 18 -10.32 -14.76 21.61
CA HIS A 18 -11.02 -15.45 20.53
C HIS A 18 -11.00 -14.62 19.24
N PRO A 19 -10.84 -15.26 18.07
CA PRO A 19 -10.80 -14.60 16.77
C PRO A 19 -12.23 -14.30 16.31
N CYS A 20 -12.49 -13.10 15.81
CA CYS A 20 -13.75 -12.81 15.13
C CYS A 20 -13.51 -12.12 13.80
N CYS A 21 -13.67 -12.91 12.75
CA CYS A 21 -14.30 -12.50 11.51
C CYS A 21 -15.64 -11.82 11.84
N ASN A 22 -15.83 -10.58 11.42
CA ASN A 22 -17.18 -10.03 11.23
C ASN A 22 -17.14 -9.15 9.98
N GLY A 23 -17.66 -9.72 8.89
CA GLY A 23 -17.79 -9.07 7.59
C GLY A 23 -18.86 -8.00 7.61
N THR A 24 -18.49 -6.78 8.02
CA THR A 24 -19.34 -5.62 7.85
C THR A 24 -19.22 -5.12 6.41
N ILE A 25 -20.27 -5.31 5.61
CA ILE A 25 -20.45 -4.64 4.33
C ILE A 25 -20.65 -3.15 4.64
N VAL A 26 -19.69 -2.32 4.23
CA VAL A 26 -19.80 -0.85 4.38
C VAL A 26 -20.35 -0.29 3.06
N HIS A 27 -21.54 0.32 3.14
CA HIS A 27 -22.19 0.95 1.99
C HIS A 27 -21.41 2.24 1.58
N PRO A 28 -21.10 2.48 0.30
CA PRO A 28 -20.06 3.46 -0.10
C PRO A 28 -20.44 4.93 0.05
N TYR A 29 -21.72 5.25 0.22
CA TYR A 29 -22.22 6.63 0.17
C TYR A 29 -22.36 7.33 1.53
N THR A 30 -21.90 6.70 2.61
CA THR A 30 -21.87 7.31 3.94
C THR A 30 -20.48 7.31 4.58
N CYS A 31 -19.41 7.25 3.77
CA CYS A 31 -18.08 7.65 4.24
C CYS A 31 -18.05 9.17 4.40
N GLN A 32 -18.66 9.64 5.49
CA GLN A 32 -18.31 10.92 6.05
C GLN A 32 -16.79 10.95 6.29
N PRO A 33 -16.15 12.15 6.26
CA PRO A 33 -14.74 12.34 6.61
C PRO A 33 -14.30 11.80 7.99
N SER A 34 -15.26 11.29 8.79
CA SER A 34 -15.11 10.84 10.17
C SER A 34 -14.76 9.34 10.34
N ILE A 35 -14.61 8.53 9.26
CA ILE A 35 -14.21 7.11 9.36
C ILE A 35 -12.74 6.90 8.94
N TYR A 36 -11.86 7.89 9.12
CA TYR A 36 -10.47 7.55 9.40
C TYR A 36 -10.44 7.00 10.81
N ARG A 37 -10.52 5.67 10.98
CA ARG A 37 -10.11 5.04 12.25
C ARG A 37 -8.74 5.63 12.58
N SER A 38 -8.65 6.32 13.71
CA SER A 38 -7.47 7.04 14.17
C SER A 38 -6.22 6.15 13.95
N GLY A 39 -5.36 6.51 13.00
CA GLY A 39 -4.10 5.79 12.69
C GLY A 39 -4.00 5.09 11.32
N MET A 40 -5.09 4.94 10.55
CA MET A 40 -5.04 4.40 9.19
C MET A 40 -4.73 5.51 8.16
N VAL A 41 -3.45 5.63 7.78
CA VAL A 41 -2.96 6.58 6.76
C VAL A 41 -3.28 6.08 5.34
N VAL A 42 -3.34 4.76 5.15
CA VAL A 42 -3.50 4.14 3.84
C VAL A 42 -4.96 3.81 3.59
N CYS A 43 -5.51 4.21 2.43
CA CYS A 43 -6.91 3.98 2.06
C CYS A 43 -7.06 3.61 0.57
N VAL A 44 -8.18 2.98 0.21
CA VAL A 44 -8.41 2.45 -1.14
C VAL A 44 -8.54 3.54 -2.19
N GLU A 45 -8.97 4.73 -1.78
CA GLU A 45 -9.08 5.93 -2.63
C GLU A 45 -7.72 6.33 -3.23
N MET A 46 -6.61 6.01 -2.55
CA MET A 46 -5.27 6.20 -3.11
C MET A 46 -5.04 5.33 -4.35
N CYS A 47 -5.56 4.09 -4.35
CA CYS A 47 -5.48 3.19 -5.50
C CYS A 47 -6.34 3.70 -6.66
N PHE A 48 -7.56 4.15 -6.39
CA PHE A 48 -8.43 4.74 -7.42
C PHE A 48 -7.81 5.98 -8.03
N PHE A 49 -7.21 6.84 -7.21
CA PHE A 49 -6.48 8.00 -7.70
C PHE A 49 -5.30 7.61 -8.62
N CYS A 50 -4.54 6.55 -8.29
CA CYS A 50 -3.50 6.04 -9.19
C CYS A 50 -4.07 5.53 -10.52
N PHE A 51 -5.22 4.84 -10.51
CA PHE A 51 -5.91 4.42 -11.73
C PHE A 51 -6.38 5.61 -12.56
N ASP A 52 -7.00 6.62 -11.95
CA ASP A 52 -7.43 7.85 -12.64
C ASP A 52 -6.24 8.55 -13.31
N VAL A 53 -5.13 8.69 -12.59
CA VAL A 53 -3.89 9.28 -13.12
C VAL A 53 -3.39 8.48 -14.32
N LEU A 54 -3.31 7.16 -14.21
CA LEU A 54 -2.86 6.29 -15.30
C LEU A 54 -3.82 6.37 -16.51
N TYR A 55 -5.12 6.36 -16.27
CA TYR A 55 -6.14 6.47 -17.31
C TYR A 55 -6.04 7.81 -18.05
N CYS A 56 -5.95 8.93 -17.33
CA CYS A 56 -5.77 10.24 -17.95
C CYS A 56 -4.47 10.28 -18.77
N TYR A 57 -3.37 9.72 -18.24
CA TYR A 57 -2.10 9.66 -18.95
C TYR A 57 -2.19 8.85 -20.26
N LEU A 58 -2.76 7.64 -20.22
CA LEU A 58 -2.92 6.77 -21.39
C LEU A 58 -3.82 7.36 -22.47
N ASN A 59 -4.75 8.23 -22.09
CA ASN A 59 -5.71 8.86 -23.01
C ASN A 59 -5.38 10.33 -23.31
N GLN A 60 -4.24 10.84 -22.83
CA GLN A 60 -3.80 12.23 -23.01
C GLN A 60 -4.82 13.27 -22.50
N TYR A 61 -5.51 12.95 -21.41
CA TYR A 61 -6.40 13.87 -20.71
C TYR A 61 -5.66 14.68 -19.64
N GLU A 62 -6.30 15.75 -19.19
CA GLU A 62 -5.83 16.51 -18.04
C GLU A 62 -5.75 15.61 -16.80
N SER A 63 -4.73 15.84 -15.97
CA SER A 63 -4.52 15.07 -14.75
C SER A 63 -5.69 15.26 -13.78
N PRO A 64 -6.13 14.21 -13.06
CA PRO A 64 -7.25 14.34 -12.13
C PRO A 64 -6.94 15.35 -11.03
N LYS A 65 -7.98 16.01 -10.52
CA LYS A 65 -7.85 16.98 -9.42
C LYS A 65 -7.30 16.31 -8.15
N THR A 66 -6.80 17.13 -7.23
CA THR A 66 -6.29 16.63 -5.95
C THR A 66 -7.40 15.86 -5.19
N PRO A 67 -7.12 14.62 -4.76
CA PRO A 67 -8.10 13.76 -4.12
C PRO A 67 -8.33 14.15 -2.65
N ASN A 68 -9.42 13.64 -2.07
CA ASN A 68 -9.83 13.91 -0.69
C ASN A 68 -9.43 12.79 0.28
N PHE A 69 -8.12 12.53 0.38
CA PHE A 69 -7.52 11.63 1.37
C PHE A 69 -6.48 12.38 2.21
N PRO A 70 -5.97 11.83 3.34
CA PRO A 70 -4.97 12.51 4.16
C PRO A 70 -3.74 12.77 3.31
N ASN A 71 -3.28 14.02 3.29
CA ASN A 71 -2.28 14.47 2.33
C ASN A 71 -0.99 14.95 3.01
N GLU A 72 -0.57 14.23 4.05
CA GLU A 72 0.70 14.46 4.73
C GLU A 72 1.88 13.90 3.90
N ASN A 73 3.10 14.11 4.40
CA ASN A 73 4.31 13.69 3.70
C ASN A 73 4.76 12.31 4.18
N TYR A 74 4.85 11.35 3.26
CA TYR A 74 5.36 10.01 3.53
C TYR A 74 6.24 9.50 2.39
N PRO A 75 7.22 8.63 2.67
CA PRO A 75 7.82 7.80 1.65
C PRO A 75 6.79 6.79 1.14
N LEU A 76 6.74 6.58 -0.17
CA LEU A 76 5.69 5.80 -0.80
C LEU A 76 6.16 5.07 -2.05
N PHE A 77 5.47 3.99 -2.37
CA PHE A 77 5.66 3.19 -3.58
C PHE A 77 4.32 2.90 -4.24
N VAL A 78 4.31 2.98 -5.57
CA VAL A 78 3.19 2.51 -6.41
C VAL A 78 3.65 1.28 -7.17
N THR A 79 2.86 0.23 -7.10
CA THR A 79 3.11 -1.05 -7.75
C THR A 79 1.95 -1.43 -8.65
N TRP A 80 2.24 -1.66 -9.93
CA TRP A 80 1.34 -2.26 -10.89
C TRP A 80 1.60 -3.76 -10.99
N LYS A 81 0.54 -4.54 -10.96
CA LYS A 81 0.54 -5.98 -11.25
C LYS A 81 -0.47 -6.26 -12.35
N ILE A 82 -0.30 -7.34 -13.11
CA ILE A 82 -1.17 -7.68 -14.24
C ILE A 82 -1.63 -9.14 -14.18
N GLY A 83 -2.87 -9.38 -14.60
CA GLY A 83 -3.40 -10.72 -14.79
C GLY A 83 -3.85 -11.40 -13.49
N LYS A 84 -4.41 -12.60 -13.63
CA LYS A 84 -5.02 -13.36 -12.52
C LYS A 84 -4.02 -13.79 -11.46
N ASP A 85 -2.78 -14.00 -11.86
CA ASP A 85 -1.64 -14.38 -11.03
C ASP A 85 -0.88 -13.16 -10.47
N ARG A 86 -1.35 -11.94 -10.76
CA ARG A 86 -0.84 -10.69 -10.20
C ARG A 86 0.68 -10.54 -10.39
N LYS A 87 1.19 -10.87 -11.58
CA LYS A 87 2.61 -10.68 -11.89
C LYS A 87 3.00 -9.21 -11.80
N LEU A 88 4.16 -8.89 -11.25
CA LEU A 88 4.69 -7.53 -11.24
C LEU A 88 4.78 -6.98 -12.68
N ARG A 89 4.22 -5.79 -12.86
CA ARG A 89 4.18 -5.06 -14.14
C ARG A 89 4.90 -3.71 -14.08
N GLY A 90 5.19 -3.23 -12.88
CA GLY A 90 6.03 -2.07 -12.60
C GLY A 90 5.96 -1.69 -11.12
N CYS A 91 7.06 -1.23 -10.53
CA CYS A 91 7.08 -0.74 -9.16
C CYS A 91 8.17 0.30 -8.98
N ILE A 92 7.76 1.53 -8.66
CA ILE A 92 8.67 2.64 -8.39
C ILE A 92 8.11 3.46 -7.22
N GLY A 93 9.00 4.04 -6.44
CA GLY A 93 8.68 4.86 -5.29
C GLY A 93 9.92 5.55 -4.73
N THR A 94 9.80 6.03 -3.51
CA THR A 94 10.86 6.78 -2.83
C THR A 94 10.91 6.51 -1.34
N PHE A 95 12.13 6.60 -0.79
CA PHE A 95 12.38 6.64 0.65
C PHE A 95 12.36 8.07 1.22
N ASN A 96 12.26 9.10 0.37
CA ASN A 96 12.11 10.48 0.81
C ASN A 96 10.63 10.78 1.06
N SER A 97 10.34 11.51 2.14
CA SER A 97 8.97 11.93 2.44
C SER A 97 8.45 12.88 1.36
N MET A 98 7.33 12.51 0.73
CA MET A 98 6.66 13.31 -0.29
C MET A 98 5.18 13.46 0.06
N ASN A 99 4.59 14.58 -0.33
CA ASN A 99 3.15 14.78 -0.22
C ASN A 99 2.41 13.66 -0.96
N LEU A 100 1.47 13.00 -0.29
CA LEU A 100 0.83 11.79 -0.82
C LEU A 100 0.19 12.02 -2.19
N ALA A 101 -0.56 13.10 -2.40
CA ALA A 101 -1.22 13.37 -3.67
C ALA A 101 -0.22 13.61 -4.81
N SER A 102 0.86 14.37 -4.58
CA SER A 102 1.86 14.62 -5.61
C SER A 102 2.68 13.36 -5.89
N GLY A 103 3.11 12.65 -4.85
CA GLY A 103 3.91 11.44 -4.99
C GLY A 103 3.11 10.30 -5.63
N LEU A 104 1.86 10.07 -5.24
CA LEU A 104 1.01 9.05 -5.89
C LEU A 104 0.78 9.35 -7.36
N ARG A 105 0.59 10.63 -7.73
CA ARG A 105 0.47 11.04 -9.13
C ARG A 105 1.75 10.75 -9.91
N GLU A 106 2.89 11.16 -9.37
CA GLU A 106 4.19 10.99 -10.01
C GLU A 106 4.56 9.51 -10.16
N TYR A 107 4.43 8.74 -9.07
CA TYR A 107 4.84 7.34 -9.04
C TYR A 107 3.85 6.40 -9.70
N ALA A 108 2.56 6.76 -9.84
CA ALA A 108 1.63 6.02 -10.69
C ALA A 108 2.09 5.99 -12.15
N VAL A 109 2.47 7.15 -12.70
CA VAL A 109 2.99 7.24 -14.07
C VAL A 109 4.40 6.63 -14.15
N THR A 110 5.29 7.01 -13.23
CA THR A 110 6.69 6.56 -13.30
C THR A 110 6.81 5.04 -13.21
N SER A 111 6.05 4.38 -12.33
CA SER A 111 6.03 2.92 -12.23
C SER A 111 5.40 2.24 -13.45
N ALA A 112 4.48 2.89 -14.16
CA ALA A 112 3.84 2.34 -15.36
C ALA A 112 4.70 2.47 -16.64
N PHE A 113 5.51 3.54 -16.76
CA PHE A 113 6.18 3.88 -18.02
C PHE A 113 7.71 3.96 -17.93
N ARG A 114 8.28 4.10 -16.74
CA ARG A 114 9.72 4.37 -16.53
C ARG A 114 10.43 3.34 -15.66
N ASP A 115 9.77 2.23 -15.33
CA ASP A 115 10.43 1.08 -14.72
C ASP A 115 11.21 0.32 -15.81
N SER A 116 12.54 0.46 -15.82
CA SER A 116 13.42 -0.07 -16.86
C SER A 116 13.39 -1.59 -17.02
N ARG A 117 12.81 -2.31 -16.06
CA ARG A 117 12.64 -3.77 -16.10
C ARG A 117 11.50 -4.21 -17.03
N PHE A 118 10.61 -3.29 -17.40
CA PHE A 118 9.40 -3.59 -18.16
C PHE A 118 9.21 -2.61 -19.32
N SER A 119 8.54 -3.05 -20.38
CA SER A 119 8.06 -2.12 -21.41
C SER A 119 6.97 -1.22 -20.82
N PRO A 120 6.77 -0.01 -21.35
CA PRO A 120 5.69 0.85 -20.88
C PRO A 120 4.31 0.16 -20.95
N ILE A 121 3.43 0.40 -19.97
CA ILE A 121 2.07 -0.16 -19.92
C ILE A 121 1.22 0.37 -21.08
N THR A 122 0.49 -0.50 -21.77
CA THR A 122 -0.41 -0.10 -22.87
C THR A 122 -1.86 0.08 -22.43
N ARG A 123 -2.68 0.68 -23.31
CA ARG A 123 -4.11 0.90 -23.04
C ARG A 123 -4.88 -0.42 -22.91
N GLU A 124 -4.48 -1.45 -23.66
CA GLU A 124 -5.10 -2.78 -23.67
C GLU A 124 -4.76 -3.59 -22.40
N GLU A 125 -3.70 -3.20 -21.69
CA GLU A 125 -3.33 -3.79 -20.41
C GLU A 125 -4.15 -3.20 -19.25
N PHE A 126 -4.66 -1.97 -19.38
CA PHE A 126 -5.27 -1.20 -18.29
C PHE A 126 -6.32 -1.99 -17.49
N SER A 127 -7.28 -2.64 -18.17
CA SER A 127 -8.36 -3.41 -17.53
C SER A 127 -7.91 -4.72 -16.86
N LYS A 128 -6.64 -5.09 -17.00
CA LYS A 128 -6.04 -6.28 -16.40
C LYS A 128 -5.13 -5.93 -15.23
N LEU A 129 -5.02 -4.64 -14.90
CA LEU A 129 -4.11 -4.17 -13.88
C LEU A 129 -4.71 -4.27 -12.48
N HIS A 130 -3.80 -4.47 -11.56
CA HIS A 130 -3.98 -4.32 -10.13
C HIS A 130 -2.98 -3.25 -9.68
N VAL A 131 -3.41 -2.33 -8.82
CA VAL A 131 -2.53 -1.33 -8.23
C VAL A 131 -2.40 -1.57 -6.75
N SER A 132 -1.18 -1.46 -6.24
CA SER A 132 -0.90 -1.45 -4.80
C SER A 132 -0.19 -0.17 -4.43
N VAL A 133 -0.67 0.48 -3.38
CA VAL A 133 -0.06 1.67 -2.77
C VAL A 133 0.54 1.26 -1.44
N SER A 134 1.82 1.57 -1.27
CA SER A 134 2.57 1.25 -0.05
C SER A 134 3.11 2.53 0.56
N ILE A 135 2.80 2.77 1.84
CA ILE A 135 3.28 3.94 2.58
C ILE A 135 4.24 3.47 3.65
N LEU A 136 5.47 4.01 3.67
CA LEU A 136 6.46 3.65 4.69
C LEU A 136 6.31 4.58 5.89
N ARG A 137 6.29 4.00 7.10
CA ARG A 137 6.08 4.76 8.34
C ARG A 137 6.86 4.16 9.50
N HIS A 138 6.91 4.91 10.60
CA HIS A 138 7.53 4.49 11.86
C HIS A 138 9.00 4.09 11.69
N PHE A 139 9.78 4.98 11.07
CA PHE A 139 11.22 4.81 10.96
C PHE A 139 11.87 4.99 12.33
N GLU A 140 12.48 3.93 12.83
CA GLU A 140 13.14 3.89 14.13
C GLU A 140 14.56 3.35 13.97
N ASP A 141 15.53 4.02 14.58
CA ASP A 141 16.89 3.49 14.65
C ASP A 141 16.92 2.27 15.58
N GLY A 142 17.46 1.16 15.09
CA GLY A 142 17.66 -0.04 15.88
C GLY A 142 18.87 0.11 16.80
N ARG A 143 18.81 -0.53 17.96
CA ARG A 143 19.93 -0.57 18.92
C ARG A 143 21.15 -1.32 18.36
N ASP A 144 20.91 -2.35 17.57
CA ASP A 144 21.90 -3.12 16.85
C ASP A 144 21.31 -3.68 15.54
N TYR A 145 22.12 -4.42 14.77
CA TYR A 145 21.74 -4.98 13.48
C TYR A 145 20.69 -6.12 13.56
N LEU A 146 20.32 -6.57 14.77
CA LEU A 146 19.29 -7.57 15.05
C LEU A 146 18.03 -6.96 15.67
N ASP A 147 17.98 -5.65 15.93
CA ASP A 147 16.85 -4.99 16.59
C ASP A 147 15.66 -4.73 15.64
N TRP A 148 15.15 -5.79 15.04
CA TRP A 148 13.99 -5.80 14.15
C TRP A 148 13.29 -7.17 14.22
N GLN A 149 12.15 -7.31 13.55
CA GLN A 149 11.34 -8.55 13.60
C GLN A 149 11.02 -8.99 12.18
N ILE A 150 11.34 -10.25 11.88
CA ILE A 150 11.11 -10.87 10.57
C ILE A 150 9.61 -10.88 10.26
N GLY A 151 9.24 -10.50 9.04
CA GLY A 151 7.84 -10.45 8.59
C GLY A 151 7.04 -9.25 9.09
N ILE A 152 7.61 -8.44 10.00
CA ILE A 152 6.94 -7.24 10.55
C ILE A 152 7.65 -5.98 10.09
N HIS A 153 8.97 -5.94 10.23
CA HIS A 153 9.77 -4.75 9.95
C HIS A 153 10.48 -4.87 8.60
N GLY A 154 10.39 -3.80 7.82
CA GLY A 154 11.37 -3.52 6.78
C GLY A 154 12.62 -2.95 7.43
N ILE A 155 13.77 -3.19 6.82
CA ILE A 155 15.07 -2.72 7.34
C ILE A 155 15.81 -1.93 6.28
N ARG A 156 16.38 -0.81 6.69
CA ARG A 156 17.35 -0.02 5.93
C ARG A 156 18.65 -0.03 6.70
N ILE A 157 19.72 -0.50 6.07
CA ILE A 157 21.06 -0.49 6.66
C ILE A 157 21.91 0.58 6.00
N GLU A 158 22.78 1.17 6.80
CA GLU A 158 23.83 2.08 6.40
C GLU A 158 25.17 1.47 6.86
N PHE A 159 26.12 1.36 5.94
CA PHE A 159 27.41 0.71 6.19
C PHE A 159 28.51 1.28 5.29
N ASN A 160 29.76 0.99 5.63
CA ASN A 160 30.92 1.33 4.81
C ASN A 160 31.41 0.11 4.05
N THR A 161 31.69 0.28 2.76
CA THR A 161 32.35 -0.75 1.92
C THR A 161 33.82 -0.91 2.30
N GLU A 162 34.50 -1.96 1.81
CA GLU A 162 35.94 -2.14 2.05
C GLU A 162 36.79 -0.93 1.60
N LYS A 163 36.27 -0.15 0.65
CA LYS A 163 36.92 1.05 0.10
C LYS A 163 36.60 2.33 0.89
N GLY A 164 35.90 2.21 2.02
CA GLY A 164 35.50 3.35 2.85
C GLY A 164 34.29 4.15 2.33
N TYR A 165 33.68 3.75 1.21
CA TYR A 165 32.47 4.43 0.72
C TYR A 165 31.25 4.04 1.54
N LYS A 166 30.50 5.04 1.96
CA LYS A 166 29.20 4.91 2.61
C LYS A 166 28.15 4.43 1.61
N ARG A 167 27.42 3.38 1.97
CA ARG A 167 26.33 2.80 1.17
C ARG A 167 25.12 2.56 2.04
N THR A 168 23.97 2.46 1.39
CA THR A 168 22.72 2.04 2.02
C THR A 168 22.06 0.95 1.23
N ALA A 169 21.38 0.04 1.91
CA ALA A 169 20.55 -0.97 1.28
C ALA A 169 19.27 -1.17 2.10
N THR A 170 18.20 -1.59 1.44
CA THR A 170 16.90 -1.80 2.08
C THR A 170 16.28 -3.14 1.69
N TYR A 171 15.56 -3.74 2.64
CA TYR A 171 14.60 -4.81 2.38
C TYR A 171 13.25 -4.47 2.99
N LEU A 172 12.20 -4.93 2.30
CA LEU A 172 10.82 -4.85 2.74
C LEU A 172 10.52 -5.96 3.77
N PRO A 173 9.48 -5.81 4.62
CA PRO A 173 9.14 -6.79 5.66
C PRO A 173 9.02 -8.25 5.19
N GLU A 174 8.52 -8.45 3.97
CA GLU A 174 8.19 -9.75 3.40
C GLU A 174 9.38 -10.53 2.81
N VAL A 175 10.51 -9.86 2.53
CA VAL A 175 11.66 -10.48 1.84
C VAL A 175 12.27 -11.63 2.65
N ALA A 176 12.54 -11.41 3.94
CA ALA A 176 13.18 -12.44 4.77
C ALA A 176 12.30 -13.69 4.95
N PRO A 177 10.99 -13.57 5.28
CA PRO A 177 10.09 -14.72 5.32
C PRO A 177 10.04 -15.51 4.01
N GLU A 178 9.96 -14.83 2.86
CA GLU A 178 9.84 -15.49 1.56
C GLU A 178 11.08 -16.31 1.19
N GLN A 179 12.25 -15.84 1.59
CA GLN A 179 13.51 -16.53 1.35
C GLN A 179 13.81 -17.60 2.42
N GLY A 180 13.00 -17.67 3.48
CA GLY A 180 13.28 -18.51 4.65
C GLY A 180 14.54 -18.10 5.39
N TRP A 181 14.91 -16.82 5.33
CA TRP A 181 16.12 -16.29 5.96
C TRP A 181 15.88 -15.92 7.43
N ASP A 182 16.86 -16.22 8.27
CA ASP A 182 16.97 -15.62 9.60
C ASP A 182 17.51 -14.18 9.53
N GLN A 183 17.66 -13.53 10.69
CA GLN A 183 18.11 -12.14 10.74
C GLN A 183 19.55 -11.97 10.25
N ILE A 184 20.45 -12.92 10.56
CA ILE A 184 21.86 -12.86 10.15
C ILE A 184 21.97 -13.02 8.64
N GLN A 185 21.32 -14.04 8.09
CA GLN A 185 21.26 -14.29 6.65
C GLN A 185 20.69 -13.09 5.91
N THR A 186 19.65 -12.47 6.46
CA THR A 186 19.05 -11.26 5.87
C THR A 186 20.04 -10.09 5.85
N ILE A 187 20.74 -9.83 6.96
CA ILE A 187 21.73 -8.74 7.03
C ILE A 187 22.91 -9.00 6.07
N ASP A 188 23.42 -10.23 6.02
CA ASP A 188 24.50 -10.61 5.13
C ASP A 188 24.10 -10.43 3.66
N SER A 189 22.92 -10.93 3.30
CA SER A 189 22.33 -10.74 1.97
C SER A 189 22.16 -9.26 1.62
N LEU A 190 21.72 -8.46 2.59
CA LEU A 190 21.50 -7.02 2.41
C LEU A 190 22.81 -6.24 2.22
N LEU A 191 23.88 -6.61 2.93
CA LEU A 191 25.23 -6.09 2.69
C LEU A 191 25.71 -6.41 1.27
N ARG A 192 25.52 -7.66 0.82
CA ARG A 192 25.86 -8.08 -0.55
C ARG A 192 25.08 -7.28 -1.58
N LYS A 193 23.77 -7.12 -1.39
CA LYS A 193 22.89 -6.28 -2.24
C LYS A 193 23.37 -4.84 -2.29
N GLY A 194 23.82 -4.28 -1.17
CA GLY A 194 24.38 -2.93 -1.08
C GLY A 194 25.81 -2.79 -1.64
N GLY A 195 26.40 -3.87 -2.16
CA GLY A 195 27.70 -3.87 -2.83
C GLY A 195 28.91 -4.18 -1.93
N TYR A 196 28.72 -4.72 -0.73
CA TYR A 196 29.81 -5.22 0.10
C TYR A 196 30.39 -6.53 -0.50
N LYS A 197 31.68 -6.54 -0.80
CA LYS A 197 32.38 -7.65 -1.47
C LYS A 197 33.32 -8.42 -0.53
N GLY A 198 33.70 -7.86 0.60
CA GLY A 198 34.61 -8.43 1.57
C GLY A 198 34.03 -9.64 2.34
N VAL A 199 34.82 -10.14 3.28
CA VAL A 199 34.39 -11.15 4.25
C VAL A 199 33.50 -10.48 5.30
N ILE A 200 32.29 -11.01 5.51
CA ILE A 200 31.34 -10.44 6.47
C ILE A 200 31.64 -11.02 7.86
N THR A 201 32.41 -10.27 8.66
CA THR A 201 32.72 -10.62 10.04
C THR A 201 31.66 -10.08 11.01
N ASN A 202 31.71 -10.51 12.27
CA ASN A 202 30.83 -9.96 13.31
C ASN A 202 31.07 -8.45 13.53
N ASP A 203 32.30 -7.97 13.40
CA ASP A 203 32.61 -6.55 13.54
C ASP A 203 32.01 -5.71 12.41
N VAL A 204 32.01 -6.26 11.18
CA VAL A 204 31.31 -5.64 10.04
C VAL A 204 29.82 -5.51 10.36
N ARG A 205 29.17 -6.58 10.85
CA ARG A 205 27.74 -6.53 11.23
C ARG A 205 27.47 -5.51 12.33
N LYS A 206 28.32 -5.47 13.37
CA LYS A 206 28.21 -4.49 14.47
C LYS A 206 28.44 -3.05 14.03
N SER A 207 29.17 -2.82 12.94
CA SER A 207 29.39 -1.48 12.39
C SER A 207 28.19 -0.89 11.64
N ILE A 208 27.18 -1.72 11.35
CA ILE A 208 25.99 -1.30 10.61
C ILE A 208 25.11 -0.41 11.47
N ARG A 209 24.67 0.71 10.90
CA ARG A 209 23.54 1.46 11.44
C ARG A 209 22.25 0.95 10.78
N LEU A 210 21.37 0.38 11.59
CA LEU A 210 20.09 -0.17 11.14
C LEU A 210 18.96 0.79 11.49
N THR A 211 18.08 1.06 10.54
CA THR A 211 16.79 1.71 10.76
C THR A 211 15.69 0.73 10.35
N ARG A 212 14.75 0.43 11.25
CA ARG A 212 13.57 -0.38 10.97
C ARG A 212 12.38 0.50 10.63
N TYR A 213 11.44 -0.01 9.83
CA TYR A 213 10.20 0.68 9.48
C TYR A 213 9.06 -0.30 9.24
N GLN A 214 7.84 0.21 9.21
CA GLN A 214 6.63 -0.54 8.86
C GLN A 214 6.07 -0.07 7.51
N ARG A 215 5.41 -0.98 6.81
CA ARG A 215 4.83 -0.73 5.48
C ARG A 215 3.39 -1.26 5.40
N PRO A 216 2.38 -0.48 5.79
CA PRO A 216 1.02 -0.75 5.36
C PRO A 216 0.89 -0.66 3.84
N VAL A 217 0.19 -1.62 3.26
CA VAL A 217 -0.10 -1.72 1.83
C VAL A 217 -1.61 -1.83 1.64
N VAL A 218 -2.14 -1.15 0.63
CA VAL A 218 -3.51 -1.34 0.13
C VAL A 218 -3.44 -1.69 -1.35
N THR A 219 -4.29 -2.60 -1.80
CA THR A 219 -4.35 -3.07 -3.18
C THR A 219 -5.78 -2.99 -3.70
N ALA A 220 -5.96 -2.48 -4.92
CA ALA A 220 -7.23 -2.49 -5.64
C ALA A 220 -7.05 -3.02 -7.06
N TRP A 221 -8.14 -3.45 -7.69
CA TRP A 221 -8.16 -3.93 -9.06
C TRP A 221 -9.40 -3.48 -9.82
N ASP A 222 -9.34 -3.65 -11.13
CA ASP A 222 -10.26 -3.09 -12.12
C ASP A 222 -11.75 -3.38 -11.85
N GLY A 223 -12.06 -4.58 -11.34
CA GLY A 223 -13.44 -4.96 -10.99
C GLY A 223 -14.10 -4.05 -9.95
N THR A 224 -13.31 -3.39 -9.10
CA THR A 224 -13.80 -2.41 -8.11
C THR A 224 -13.81 -0.99 -8.69
N PHE A 225 -12.86 -0.68 -9.59
CA PHE A 225 -12.75 0.62 -10.24
C PHE A 225 -13.96 0.93 -11.14
N TRP A 226 -14.35 0.00 -12.02
CA TRP A 226 -15.51 0.22 -12.90
C TRP A 226 -16.83 0.25 -12.13
N VAL A 227 -16.95 -0.48 -11.02
CA VAL A 227 -18.15 -0.43 -10.16
C VAL A 227 -18.32 0.98 -9.59
N PHE A 228 -17.24 1.60 -9.11
CA PHE A 228 -17.25 2.99 -8.64
C PHE A 228 -17.58 3.99 -9.76
N GLN A 229 -17.01 3.77 -10.95
CA GLN A 229 -17.24 4.65 -12.10
C GLN A 229 -18.68 4.54 -12.64
N PHE A 230 -19.27 3.34 -12.65
CA PHE A 230 -20.67 3.10 -13.01
C PHE A 230 -21.65 3.66 -11.98
N GLN A 231 -21.33 3.51 -10.69
CA GLN A 231 -22.11 4.10 -9.60
C GLN A 231 -22.11 5.64 -9.60
N SER A 232 -21.18 6.24 -10.35
CA SER A 232 -21.09 7.69 -10.55
C SER A 232 -21.67 8.16 -11.89
N ALA A 233 -22.11 7.24 -12.79
CA ALA A 233 -22.69 7.52 -14.13
C ALA A 233 -22.01 8.63 -14.96
N VAL A 234 -20.70 8.87 -14.77
CA VAL A 234 -20.00 10.01 -15.37
C VAL A 234 -18.60 9.58 -15.83
N PRO A 235 -18.20 9.79 -17.11
CA PRO A 235 -16.83 9.57 -17.55
C PRO A 235 -15.87 10.52 -16.81
N PRO A 236 -14.57 10.16 -16.66
CA PRO A 236 -13.66 10.75 -15.66
C PRO A 236 -13.33 12.24 -15.90
N VAL A 237 -13.78 12.80 -17.02
CA VAL A 237 -13.56 14.20 -17.41
C VAL A 237 -14.73 15.12 -16.98
N PHE A 238 -15.89 14.58 -16.61
CA PHE A 238 -17.12 15.35 -16.43
C PHE A 238 -17.59 15.50 -14.99
N SER A 239 -16.71 15.41 -13.99
CA SER A 239 -17.09 15.78 -12.62
C SER A 239 -17.09 17.30 -12.45
N ARG A 240 -18.12 18.03 -12.92
CA ARG A 240 -18.67 19.25 -12.25
C ARG A 240 -19.84 20.02 -12.89
N LEU A 241 -20.41 19.64 -14.02
CA LEU A 241 -21.69 20.22 -14.48
C LEU A 241 -22.61 19.09 -14.94
N LEU A 242 -23.91 19.20 -14.67
CA LEU A 242 -24.99 18.21 -14.93
C LEU A 242 -25.24 17.21 -13.79
N VAL A 243 -25.62 17.71 -12.62
CA VAL A 243 -26.50 16.96 -11.70
C VAL A 243 -27.90 17.60 -11.62
N SER A 244 -28.22 18.63 -12.42
CA SER A 244 -29.52 19.32 -12.31
C SER A 244 -30.53 19.09 -13.44
N GLU A 245 -30.25 18.31 -14.51
CA GLU A 245 -31.19 18.25 -15.65
C GLU A 245 -31.53 16.87 -16.23
N ALA A 246 -30.99 15.76 -15.73
CA ALA A 246 -31.20 14.44 -16.35
C ALA A 246 -32.17 13.52 -15.58
N LEU A 247 -33.31 14.04 -15.13
CA LEU A 247 -34.43 13.22 -14.61
C LEU A 247 -35.69 13.43 -15.44
N THR A 248 -35.68 13.04 -16.71
CA THR A 248 -36.90 12.80 -17.50
C THR A 248 -36.63 11.80 -18.63
N HIS A 249 -36.69 10.49 -18.36
CA HIS A 249 -37.50 9.49 -19.10
C HIS A 249 -37.06 8.06 -18.78
N ASP A 250 -38.06 7.18 -18.84
CA ASP A 250 -38.22 5.89 -18.18
C ASP A 250 -38.00 4.74 -19.19
N ASP A 251 -37.13 3.77 -18.87
CA ASP A 251 -37.18 2.32 -19.24
C ASP A 251 -35.83 1.58 -18.99
N ASP A 252 -34.68 2.27 -19.00
CA ASP A 252 -33.35 1.64 -18.87
C ASP A 252 -32.92 1.29 -17.42
N THR A 253 -33.67 1.76 -16.43
CA THR A 253 -33.35 1.64 -15.00
C THR A 253 -33.41 0.19 -14.49
N GLN A 254 -34.31 -0.64 -15.02
CA GLN A 254 -34.45 -2.04 -14.55
C GLN A 254 -33.33 -2.96 -15.06
N GLN A 255 -32.81 -2.71 -16.26
CA GLN A 255 -31.72 -3.51 -16.83
C GLN A 255 -30.38 -3.15 -16.16
N LEU A 256 -30.19 -1.87 -15.83
CA LEU A 256 -29.09 -1.38 -14.98
C LEU A 256 -29.16 -1.97 -13.56
N GLN A 257 -30.33 -2.03 -12.93
CA GLN A 257 -30.48 -2.65 -11.60
C GLN A 257 -30.12 -4.15 -11.58
N LYS A 258 -30.49 -4.90 -12.63
CA LYS A 258 -30.12 -6.33 -12.76
C LYS A 258 -28.61 -6.52 -12.96
N LEU A 259 -27.94 -5.63 -13.70
CA LEU A 259 -26.49 -5.65 -13.88
C LEU A 259 -25.74 -5.26 -12.59
N LEU A 260 -26.24 -4.24 -11.86
CA LEU A 260 -25.70 -3.79 -10.58
C LEU A 260 -25.79 -4.86 -9.48
N THR A 261 -26.91 -5.59 -9.43
CA THR A 261 -27.11 -6.69 -8.46
C THR A 261 -26.13 -7.85 -8.72
N ARG A 262 -25.78 -8.09 -9.98
CA ARG A 262 -24.84 -9.14 -10.41
C ARG A 262 -23.37 -8.75 -10.20
N ALA A 263 -23.06 -7.45 -10.17
CA ALA A 263 -21.73 -6.91 -9.88
C ALA A 263 -21.45 -6.81 -8.36
N SER A 264 -22.47 -6.52 -7.56
CA SER A 264 -22.36 -6.36 -6.10
C SER A 264 -21.97 -7.66 -5.36
N SER A 265 -22.27 -8.83 -5.94
CA SER A 265 -21.92 -10.14 -5.37
C SER A 265 -20.43 -10.53 -5.45
N SER A 266 -19.57 -9.67 -6.00
CA SER A 266 -18.15 -10.01 -6.29
C SER A 266 -17.12 -9.13 -5.57
N ILE A 267 -17.55 -8.26 -4.64
CA ILE A 267 -16.65 -7.37 -3.90
C ILE A 267 -16.01 -8.15 -2.74
N ASN A 268 -14.84 -8.74 -2.99
CA ASN A 268 -13.98 -9.31 -1.96
C ASN A 268 -12.80 -8.38 -1.71
N ILE A 269 -12.92 -7.40 -0.81
CA ILE A 269 -11.75 -6.62 -0.34
C ILE A 269 -10.83 -7.59 0.42
N VAL A 270 -9.74 -8.02 -0.20
CA VAL A 270 -8.77 -8.91 0.45
C VAL A 270 -7.52 -8.15 0.84
N PHE A 271 -7.27 -8.08 2.14
CA PHE A 271 -5.98 -7.70 2.70
C PHE A 271 -5.05 -8.92 2.53
N HIS A 272 -4.23 -8.92 1.48
CA HIS A 272 -3.20 -9.94 1.30
C HIS A 272 -1.84 -9.43 1.78
N SER A 273 -1.14 -10.25 2.56
CA SER A 273 0.33 -10.24 2.60
C SER A 273 0.81 -10.84 1.27
N GLU A 274 1.30 -10.00 0.36
CA GLU A 274 1.70 -10.41 -0.99
C GLU A 274 3.21 -10.39 -1.18
N THR A 275 3.69 -11.32 -2.01
CA THR A 275 5.09 -11.67 -2.21
C THR A 275 5.92 -10.55 -2.87
N ALA A 276 7.15 -10.35 -2.38
CA ALA A 276 8.11 -9.36 -2.86
C ALA A 276 8.77 -9.77 -4.17
N ASP A 277 8.31 -9.14 -5.25
CA ASP A 277 9.19 -8.90 -6.39
C ASP A 277 10.19 -7.79 -6.01
N THR A 278 11.46 -8.17 -5.94
CA THR A 278 12.61 -7.34 -5.56
C THR A 278 12.54 -5.95 -6.18
N ALA A 279 12.05 -4.96 -5.43
CA ALA A 279 12.15 -3.55 -5.80
C ALA A 279 13.63 -3.15 -5.68
N ILE A 280 14.24 -2.86 -6.83
CA ILE A 280 15.55 -2.25 -6.92
C ILE A 280 15.29 -0.74 -6.86
N ALA A 281 15.67 -0.12 -5.75
CA ALA A 281 15.88 1.31 -5.64
C ALA A 281 17.38 1.57 -5.71
#